data_AF-A0A2P1QTL0-F1
#
_entry.id   AF-A0A2P1QTL0-F1
#
_cell.length_a   1.000
_cell.length_b   1.000
_cell.length_c   1.000
_cell.angle_alpha   90.00
_cell.angle_beta   90.00
_cell.angle_gamma   90.00
#
_symmetry.space_group_name_H-M   'P 1'
#
loop_
_entity.id
_entity.type
_entity.pdbx_description
1 polymer ?
#
loop_
_entity_poly.entity_id
_entity_poly.type
_entity_poly.pdbx_seq_one_letter_code
_entity_poly.pdbx_strand_id
1 'polypeptide(L)'
;MFSGLTGNRPIVKNESMFVSRLSRFGLSVFFLVGCSYTKNELPVFSTNLECSRKELPLFIQPIRDIEDGNGLETIYCNRRETPSGKRIELNLVFQDERHPSVWKDKIYRFYRGFKYGRYKDIETIRLQFSKTEELSTIHLKNVYSGKQKFAEDPVYHFDSVLKPEQLMKENQKNILFINTWNHMLSEKDFNPELSKKKLDSVELRTGTREELDLFYSKR
;
A
#
# COMPACT_ATOMS: atom_id res chain seq x y z
N MET A 1 48.11 33.28 4.19
CA MET A 1 47.56 33.51 5.55
C MET A 1 46.11 33.95 5.39
N PHE A 2 45.19 33.18 5.98
CA PHE A 2 43.76 33.40 6.32
C PHE A 2 42.82 34.08 5.28
N SER A 3 41.87 33.36 4.67
CA SER A 3 40.58 32.83 5.19
C SER A 3 39.49 33.92 5.21
N GLY A 4 38.48 33.86 4.32
CA GLY A 4 37.12 33.35 4.61
C GLY A 4 36.17 34.57 4.70
N LEU A 5 34.88 34.60 4.34
CA LEU A 5 33.84 33.64 4.02
C LEU A 5 32.77 34.43 3.23
N THR A 6 32.35 33.93 2.07
CA THR A 6 31.17 34.45 1.34
C THR A 6 29.92 33.72 1.85
N GLY A 7 29.12 34.39 2.66
CA GLY A 7 27.81 33.92 3.11
C GLY A 7 26.69 34.72 2.43
N ASN A 8 26.24 34.28 1.26
CA ASN A 8 25.01 34.79 0.64
C ASN A 8 23.79 34.10 1.29
N ARG A 9 23.03 34.87 2.08
CA ARG A 9 21.66 34.53 2.49
C ARG A 9 20.67 34.95 1.39
N PRO A 10 19.62 34.16 1.09
CA PRO A 10 18.43 34.70 0.44
C PRO A 10 17.31 34.95 1.47
N ILE A 11 17.12 36.24 1.75
CA ILE A 11 15.87 37.02 1.70
C ILE A 11 14.59 36.34 2.24
N VAL A 12 14.21 36.77 3.45
CA VAL A 12 12.84 36.74 3.98
C VAL A 12 12.11 37.99 3.50
N LYS A 13 10.93 37.84 2.90
CA LYS A 13 10.01 38.96 2.63
C LYS A 13 9.05 39.14 3.83
N ASN A 14 9.35 40.13 4.65
CA ASN A 14 8.40 40.87 5.50
C ASN A 14 7.34 41.56 4.58
N GLU A 15 6.13 41.97 4.96
CA GLU A 15 5.42 42.15 6.24
C GLU A 15 3.92 42.31 5.87
N SER A 16 2.98 41.73 6.63
CA SER A 16 2.07 42.41 7.57
C SER A 16 1.40 43.71 7.08
N MET A 17 0.06 43.71 7.02
CA MET A 17 -0.78 44.86 7.38
C MET A 17 -2.18 44.39 7.83
N PHE A 18 -2.30 44.22 9.15
CA PHE A 18 -3.28 44.85 10.05
C PHE A 18 -4.74 45.13 9.61
N VAL A 19 -5.64 44.76 10.53
CA VAL A 19 -6.97 45.32 10.88
C VAL A 19 -8.24 44.60 10.39
N SER A 20 -8.90 44.09 11.43
CA SER A 20 -10.29 43.70 11.59
C SER A 20 -11.34 44.60 10.94
N ARG A 21 -12.31 43.96 10.28
CA ARG A 21 -13.73 44.36 10.36
C ARG A 21 -14.59 43.11 10.44
N LEU A 22 -15.28 42.96 11.57
CA LEU A 22 -16.44 42.10 11.72
C LEU A 22 -17.45 42.43 10.62
N SER A 23 -17.88 41.41 9.87
CA SER A 23 -19.18 41.40 9.24
C SER A 23 -19.83 40.06 9.52
N ARG A 24 -20.88 40.11 10.35
CA ARG A 24 -21.78 39.00 10.63
C ARG A 24 -22.59 38.73 9.37
N PHE A 25 -22.26 37.68 8.63
CA PHE A 25 -23.18 37.06 7.69
C PHE A 25 -23.35 35.59 8.06
N GLY A 26 -24.63 35.20 8.15
CA GLY A 26 -25.08 33.93 8.72
C GLY A 26 -24.45 32.73 8.06
N LEU A 27 -23.83 31.91 8.90
CA LEU A 27 -23.40 30.56 8.57
C LEU A 27 -24.64 29.66 8.50
N SER A 28 -25.14 29.41 7.31
CA SER A 28 -25.98 28.25 7.03
C SER A 28 -25.87 27.91 5.56
N VAL A 29 -24.79 27.20 5.23
CA VAL A 29 -24.74 26.40 4.03
C VAL A 29 -24.64 24.96 4.48
N PHE A 30 -25.82 24.34 4.63
CA PHE A 30 -25.97 22.90 4.59
C PHE A 30 -25.60 22.44 3.17
N PHE A 31 -24.31 22.16 2.93
CA PHE A 31 -23.96 21.21 1.88
C PHE A 31 -24.04 19.83 2.50
N LEU A 32 -25.26 19.28 2.49
CA LEU A 32 -25.49 17.86 2.37
C LEU A 32 -24.88 17.42 1.02
N VAL A 33 -23.56 17.28 0.98
CA VAL A 33 -22.95 16.45 -0.05
C VAL A 33 -23.36 15.05 0.31
N GLY A 34 -24.39 14.53 -0.37
CA GLY A 34 -24.69 13.11 -0.37
C GLY A 34 -23.42 12.40 -0.81
N CYS A 35 -22.64 11.90 0.16
CA CYS A 35 -21.49 11.07 -0.14
C CYS A 35 -22.02 9.84 -0.85
N SER A 36 -21.73 9.78 -2.16
CA SER A 36 -21.91 8.62 -3.02
C SER A 36 -21.45 7.38 -2.25
N TYR A 37 -22.29 6.34 -2.23
CA TYR A 37 -21.95 5.05 -1.63
C TYR A 37 -20.65 4.56 -2.27
N THR A 38 -19.56 4.65 -1.53
CA THR A 38 -18.29 4.10 -1.98
C THR A 38 -18.37 2.58 -1.87
N LYS A 39 -17.96 1.90 -2.93
CA LYS A 39 -17.99 0.43 -2.98
C LYS A 39 -16.96 -0.11 -2.00
N ASN A 40 -17.43 -0.51 -0.82
CA ASN A 40 -16.64 -1.24 0.16
C ASN A 40 -16.67 -2.76 -0.09
N GLU A 41 -17.37 -3.20 -1.12
CA GLU A 41 -17.49 -4.59 -1.51
C GLU A 41 -16.25 -5.08 -2.25
N LEU A 42 -15.95 -6.37 -2.10
CA LEU A 42 -14.93 -7.05 -2.89
C LEU A 42 -15.59 -7.62 -4.16
N PRO A 43 -15.17 -7.21 -5.37
CA PRO A 43 -15.75 -7.72 -6.61
C PRO A 43 -15.42 -9.20 -6.87
N VAL A 44 -16.25 -9.87 -7.66
CA VAL A 44 -15.95 -11.19 -8.22
C VAL A 44 -15.95 -11.04 -9.73
N PHE A 45 -14.78 -11.16 -10.35
CA PHE A 45 -14.63 -11.05 -11.81
C PHE A 45 -14.72 -12.41 -12.50
N SER A 46 -14.23 -13.45 -11.83
CA SER A 46 -14.27 -14.85 -12.28
C SER A 46 -14.45 -15.77 -11.09
N THR A 47 -15.22 -16.84 -11.29
CA THR A 47 -15.36 -17.95 -10.33
C THR A 47 -14.24 -18.99 -10.48
N ASN A 48 -13.55 -19.00 -11.62
CA ASN A 48 -12.46 -19.93 -11.90
C ASN A 48 -11.15 -19.33 -11.40
N LEU A 49 -10.49 -20.02 -10.48
CA LEU A 49 -9.25 -19.57 -9.88
C LEU A 49 -8.06 -19.88 -10.79
N GLU A 50 -7.31 -18.84 -11.17
CA GLU A 50 -6.15 -18.95 -12.06
C GLU A 50 -4.83 -19.34 -11.35
N CYS A 51 -4.79 -19.24 -10.02
CA CYS A 51 -3.58 -19.46 -9.23
C CYS A 51 -3.86 -20.35 -8.02
N SER A 52 -2.83 -21.05 -7.53
CA SER A 52 -2.93 -21.90 -6.36
C SER A 52 -2.34 -21.24 -5.12
N ARG A 53 -2.96 -21.47 -3.96
CA ARG A 53 -2.43 -21.02 -2.65
C ARG A 53 -1.01 -21.52 -2.34
N LYS A 54 -0.53 -22.57 -3.03
CA LYS A 54 0.84 -23.07 -2.89
C LYS A 54 1.87 -22.18 -3.59
N GLU A 55 1.46 -21.46 -4.62
CA GLU A 55 2.32 -20.56 -5.41
C GLU A 55 2.49 -19.19 -4.75
N LEU A 56 1.60 -18.85 -3.81
CA LEU A 56 1.60 -17.56 -3.14
C LEU A 56 2.64 -17.51 -2.00
N PRO A 57 3.34 -16.36 -1.85
CA PRO A 57 4.09 -16.07 -0.64
C PRO A 57 3.21 -16.12 0.61
N LEU A 58 3.84 -16.38 1.75
CA LEU A 58 3.24 -16.14 3.05
C LEU A 58 3.47 -14.67 3.41
N PHE A 59 2.38 -13.91 3.53
CA PHE A 59 2.45 -12.53 4.00
C PHE A 59 2.42 -12.50 5.53
N ILE A 60 3.27 -11.65 6.13
CA ILE A 60 3.32 -11.43 7.56
C ILE A 60 3.17 -9.93 7.81
N GLN A 61 2.24 -9.56 8.69
CA GLN A 61 1.90 -8.17 9.00
C GLN A 61 1.87 -7.95 10.53
N PRO A 62 2.30 -6.78 11.03
CA PRO A 62 2.10 -6.41 12.43
C PRO A 62 0.63 -6.48 12.84
N ILE A 63 0.33 -7.09 13.98
CA ILE A 63 -1.06 -7.24 14.49
C ILE A 63 -1.70 -5.86 14.69
N ARG A 64 -0.94 -4.92 15.25
CA ARG A 64 -1.40 -3.55 15.46
C ARG A 64 -1.88 -2.88 14.17
N ASP A 65 -1.20 -3.10 13.05
CA ASP A 65 -1.57 -2.53 11.76
C ASP A 65 -2.91 -3.08 11.25
N ILE A 66 -3.14 -4.38 11.48
CA ILE A 66 -4.42 -5.04 11.18
C ILE A 66 -5.53 -4.47 12.06
N GLU A 67 -5.29 -4.32 13.37
CA GLU A 67 -6.24 -3.76 14.34
C GLU A 67 -6.57 -2.30 14.05
N ASP A 68 -5.57 -1.53 13.59
CA ASP A 68 -5.73 -0.14 13.14
C ASP A 68 -6.53 -0.04 11.82
N GLY A 69 -6.84 -1.16 11.15
CA GLY A 69 -7.72 -1.22 9.99
C GLY A 69 -7.00 -1.24 8.64
N ASN A 70 -5.72 -1.62 8.62
CA ASN A 70 -4.91 -1.76 7.41
C ASN A 70 -4.71 -3.24 7.02
N GLY A 71 -5.60 -4.12 7.49
CA GLY A 71 -5.48 -5.54 7.24
C GLY A 71 -5.56 -5.87 5.75
N LEU A 72 -4.73 -6.81 5.30
CA LEU A 72 -4.90 -7.44 3.99
C LEU A 72 -6.21 -8.24 3.95
N GLU A 73 -7.13 -7.82 3.09
CA GLU A 73 -8.49 -8.35 3.06
C GLU A 73 -8.64 -9.49 2.06
N THR A 74 -8.08 -9.32 0.86
CA THR A 74 -8.13 -10.33 -0.20
C THR A 74 -6.95 -10.17 -1.15
N ILE A 75 -6.65 -11.24 -1.88
CA ILE A 75 -5.66 -11.26 -2.95
C ILE A 75 -6.37 -11.59 -4.26
N TYR A 76 -6.27 -10.72 -5.26
CA TYR A 76 -6.64 -11.05 -6.63
C TYR A 76 -5.40 -11.50 -7.38
N CYS A 77 -5.54 -12.56 -8.16
CA CYS A 77 -4.45 -13.06 -8.96
C CYS A 77 -4.84 -13.15 -10.44
N ASN A 78 -3.85 -12.91 -11.31
CA ASN A 78 -3.95 -13.17 -12.74
C ASN A 78 -2.70 -13.89 -13.20
N ARG A 79 -2.89 -15.00 -13.92
CA ARG A 79 -1.79 -15.81 -14.45
C ARG A 79 -1.61 -15.56 -15.94
N ARG A 80 -0.35 -15.40 -16.36
CA ARG A 80 0.03 -15.28 -17.78
C ARG A 80 1.19 -16.21 -18.09
N GLU A 81 1.06 -16.99 -19.15
CA GLU A 81 2.16 -17.81 -19.66
C GLU A 81 3.21 -16.92 -20.34
N THR A 82 4.48 -17.27 -20.18
CA THR A 82 5.62 -16.58 -20.81
C THR A 82 6.54 -17.59 -21.50
N PRO A 83 7.36 -17.18 -22.49
CA PRO A 83 8.33 -18.09 -23.11
C PRO A 83 9.32 -18.74 -22.12
N SER A 84 9.50 -18.11 -20.95
CA SER A 84 10.37 -18.52 -19.86
C SER A 84 9.69 -19.33 -18.75
N GLY A 85 8.37 -19.55 -18.80
CA GLY A 85 7.60 -20.18 -17.73
C GLY A 85 6.23 -19.51 -17.57
N LYS A 86 5.89 -19.08 -16.36
CA LYS A 86 4.66 -18.33 -16.08
C LYS A 86 4.94 -17.10 -15.22
N ARG A 87 4.07 -16.10 -15.32
CA ARG A 87 4.04 -14.92 -14.47
C ARG A 87 2.69 -14.83 -13.78
N ILE A 88 2.71 -14.60 -12.48
CA ILE A 88 1.51 -14.36 -11.68
C ILE A 88 1.57 -12.92 -11.19
N GLU A 89 0.56 -12.13 -11.54
CA GLU A 89 0.32 -10.84 -10.90
C GLU A 89 -0.57 -11.04 -9.68
N LEU A 90 -0.15 -10.51 -8.54
CA LEU A 90 -0.92 -10.52 -7.31
C LEU A 90 -1.27 -9.08 -6.94
N ASN A 91 -2.56 -8.81 -6.82
CA ASN A 91 -3.12 -7.54 -6.38
C ASN A 91 -3.65 -7.73 -4.95
N LEU A 92 -2.90 -7.20 -4.00
CA LEU A 92 -3.17 -7.22 -2.56
C LEU A 92 -4.14 -6.09 -2.23
N VAL A 93 -5.34 -6.40 -1.75
CA VAL A 93 -6.35 -5.39 -1.41
C VAL A 93 -6.40 -5.23 0.11
N PHE A 94 -6.07 -4.03 0.57
CA PHE A 94 -6.06 -3.64 1.98
C PHE A 94 -7.32 -2.87 2.34
N GLN A 95 -7.78 -3.03 3.59
CA GLN A 95 -9.00 -2.41 4.09
C GLN A 95 -8.98 -0.86 4.01
N ASP A 96 -7.84 -0.25 4.37
CA ASP A 96 -7.57 1.18 4.31
C ASP A 96 -6.03 1.35 4.37
N GLU A 97 -5.55 2.59 4.47
CA GLU A 97 -4.15 2.95 4.70
C GLU A 97 -4.15 4.04 5.78
N ARG A 98 -4.26 3.60 7.02
CA ARG A 98 -4.41 4.43 8.21
C ARG A 98 -3.06 4.78 8.78
N HIS A 99 -2.82 6.07 8.91
CA HIS A 99 -1.57 6.55 9.49
C HIS A 99 -1.54 6.26 11.00
N PRO A 100 -0.40 5.84 11.58
CA PRO A 100 -0.24 5.63 13.02
C PRO A 100 -0.56 6.85 13.90
N SER A 101 -0.67 8.05 13.31
CA SER A 101 -1.03 9.29 13.97
C SER A 101 -2.47 9.65 13.61
N VAL A 102 -3.39 9.48 14.56
CA VAL A 102 -4.85 9.68 14.40
C VAL A 102 -5.22 11.03 13.76
N TRP A 103 -4.48 12.10 14.06
CA TRP A 103 -4.74 13.43 13.50
C TRP A 103 -4.31 13.56 12.04
N LYS A 104 -3.13 13.01 11.69
CA LYS A 104 -2.64 12.98 10.30
C LYS A 104 -3.50 12.07 9.44
N ASP A 105 -3.94 10.94 10.00
CA ASP A 105 -4.85 10.00 9.36
C ASP A 105 -6.16 10.66 8.89
N LYS A 106 -6.79 11.44 9.78
CA LYS A 106 -8.06 12.12 9.46
C LYS A 106 -7.96 13.09 8.28
N ILE A 107 -6.85 13.82 8.17
CA ILE A 107 -6.60 14.76 7.08
C ILE A 107 -6.23 14.00 5.79
N TYR A 108 -5.41 12.96 5.91
CA TYR A 108 -4.98 12.14 4.78
C TYR A 108 -6.15 11.35 4.14
N ARG A 109 -7.03 10.77 4.95
CA ARG A 109 -8.24 10.06 4.50
C ARG A 109 -9.23 10.99 3.80
N PHE A 110 -9.40 12.22 4.29
CA PHE A 110 -10.23 13.24 3.64
C PHE A 110 -9.65 13.64 2.28
N TYR A 111 -8.33 13.83 2.18
CA TYR A 111 -7.64 14.13 0.92
C TYR A 111 -7.69 12.96 -0.08
N ARG A 112 -7.43 11.72 0.36
CA ARG A 112 -7.50 10.53 -0.51
C ARG A 112 -8.91 10.28 -1.04
N GLY A 113 -9.92 10.39 -0.17
CA GLY A 113 -11.32 10.25 -0.57
C GLY A 113 -11.72 11.23 -1.66
N PHE A 114 -11.25 12.47 -1.59
CA PHE A 114 -11.51 13.49 -2.61
C PHE A 114 -10.69 13.30 -3.90
N LYS A 115 -9.42 12.89 -3.80
CA LYS A 115 -8.51 12.80 -4.95
C LYS A 115 -8.60 11.48 -5.74
N TYR A 116 -8.77 10.36 -5.05
CA TYR A 116 -8.66 9.02 -5.64
C TYR A 116 -9.97 8.23 -5.66
N GLY A 117 -11.01 8.70 -4.94
CA GLY A 117 -12.35 8.09 -4.99
C GLY A 117 -12.44 6.65 -4.46
N ARG A 118 -11.39 6.13 -3.81
CA ARG A 118 -11.31 4.77 -3.27
C ARG A 118 -10.95 4.80 -1.77
N TYR A 119 -11.55 3.89 -0.99
CA TYR A 119 -11.23 3.67 0.42
C TYR A 119 -10.22 2.54 0.63
N LYS A 120 -10.34 1.45 -0.16
CA LYS A 120 -9.39 0.34 -0.12
C LYS A 120 -8.12 0.71 -0.87
N ASP A 121 -6.99 0.33 -0.30
CA ASP A 121 -5.70 0.43 -0.98
C ASP A 121 -5.37 -0.88 -1.70
N ILE A 122 -4.63 -0.78 -2.80
CA ILE A 122 -4.32 -1.94 -3.64
C ILE A 122 -2.86 -1.86 -4.01
N GLU A 123 -2.11 -2.91 -3.67
CA GLU A 123 -0.70 -3.05 -4.00
C GLU A 123 -0.46 -4.24 -4.92
N THR A 124 0.41 -4.06 -5.91
CA THR A 124 0.63 -5.07 -6.94
C THR A 124 2.06 -5.60 -6.87
N ILE A 125 2.18 -6.92 -6.71
CA ILE A 125 3.46 -7.63 -6.84
C ILE A 125 3.40 -8.62 -8.00
N ARG A 126 4.56 -8.97 -8.57
CA ARG A 126 4.62 -9.95 -9.66
C ARG A 126 5.59 -11.07 -9.34
N LEU A 127 5.10 -12.30 -9.42
CA LEU A 127 5.88 -13.52 -9.28
C LEU A 127 6.24 -14.02 -10.68
N GLN A 128 7.52 -14.29 -10.90
CA GLN A 128 7.98 -14.98 -12.10
C GLN A 128 8.37 -16.40 -11.71
N PHE A 129 7.89 -17.36 -12.48
CA PHE A 129 8.24 -18.77 -12.37
C PHE A 129 8.98 -19.21 -13.63
N SER A 130 9.87 -20.18 -13.46
CA SER A 130 10.56 -20.88 -14.55
C SER A 130 9.64 -21.88 -15.24
N LYS A 131 10.14 -22.52 -16.31
CA LYS A 131 9.48 -23.67 -16.96
C LYS A 131 9.36 -24.90 -16.05
N THR A 132 10.19 -25.01 -15.02
CA THR A 132 10.14 -26.08 -14.01
C THR A 132 9.13 -25.81 -12.91
N GLU A 133 8.30 -24.76 -13.06
CA GLU A 133 7.34 -24.28 -12.06
C GLU A 133 7.95 -23.80 -10.74
N GLU A 134 9.26 -23.54 -10.72
CA GLU A 134 9.94 -22.98 -9.57
C GLU A 134 9.87 -21.45 -9.61
N LEU A 135 9.61 -20.83 -8.45
CA LEU A 135 9.66 -19.37 -8.33
C LEU A 135 11.08 -18.91 -8.65
N SER A 136 11.24 -17.98 -9.61
CA SER A 136 12.53 -17.45 -10.00
C SER A 136 12.79 -16.05 -9.42
N THR A 137 11.79 -15.17 -9.45
CA THR A 137 11.89 -13.80 -8.93
C THR A 137 10.55 -13.26 -8.44
N ILE A 138 10.61 -12.33 -7.49
CA ILE A 138 9.49 -11.51 -7.03
C ILE A 138 9.82 -10.06 -7.36
N HIS A 139 8.97 -9.41 -8.15
CA HIS A 139 9.09 -7.99 -8.48
C HIS A 139 8.20 -7.17 -7.55
N LEU A 140 8.85 -6.31 -6.77
CA LEU A 140 8.23 -5.36 -5.85
C LEU A 140 8.42 -3.96 -6.45
N LYS A 141 7.56 -3.57 -7.38
CA LYS A 141 7.63 -2.25 -8.03
C LYS A 141 6.74 -1.26 -7.26
N ASN A 142 7.32 -0.16 -6.80
CA ASN A 142 6.69 0.90 -6.02
C ASN A 142 6.08 0.42 -4.69
N VAL A 143 6.49 -0.76 -4.22
CA VAL A 143 5.94 -1.42 -3.02
C VAL A 143 7.04 -2.00 -2.13
N TYR A 144 8.30 -1.74 -2.42
CA TYR A 144 9.41 -2.22 -1.61
C TYR A 144 9.72 -1.24 -0.46
N SER A 145 9.80 -1.74 0.78
CA SER A 145 10.04 -0.91 1.96
C SER A 145 11.52 -0.58 2.18
N GLY A 146 12.45 -1.33 1.57
CA GLY A 146 13.84 -1.29 2.00
C GLY A 146 13.95 -1.63 3.48
N LYS A 147 14.61 -0.76 4.26
CA LYS A 147 14.79 -0.92 5.71
C LYS A 147 13.79 -0.13 6.57
N GLN A 148 12.76 0.45 5.94
CA GLN A 148 11.78 1.27 6.65
C GLN A 148 10.96 0.43 7.62
N LYS A 149 10.62 1.05 8.75
CA LYS A 149 9.84 0.43 9.83
C LYS A 149 8.39 0.90 9.82
N PHE A 150 7.59 0.29 10.69
CA PHE A 150 6.17 0.58 10.83
C PHE A 150 5.89 2.04 11.19
N ALA A 151 6.75 2.66 11.99
CA ALA A 151 6.58 4.06 12.42
C ALA A 151 7.24 5.09 11.49
N GLU A 152 7.74 4.69 10.32
CA GLU A 152 8.41 5.59 9.38
C GLU A 152 7.43 6.67 8.86
N ASP A 153 7.88 7.93 8.87
CA ASP A 153 7.13 9.09 8.39
C ASP A 153 8.11 10.20 7.93
N PRO A 154 8.18 10.51 6.62
CA PRO A 154 7.36 9.96 5.54
C PRO A 154 7.81 8.56 5.11
N VAL A 155 6.86 7.74 4.63
CA VAL A 155 7.17 6.46 3.97
C VAL A 155 7.54 6.72 2.51
N TYR A 156 8.66 6.15 2.08
CA TYR A 156 9.14 6.18 0.71
C TYR A 156 8.85 4.86 -0.02
N HIS A 157 8.48 4.95 -1.29
CA HIS A 157 8.25 3.78 -2.14
C HIS A 157 9.51 3.47 -2.94
N PHE A 158 9.99 2.23 -2.85
CA PHE A 158 11.14 1.76 -3.63
C PHE A 158 10.75 0.63 -4.59
N ASP A 159 11.70 0.31 -5.47
CA ASP A 159 11.65 -0.84 -6.37
C ASP A 159 12.66 -1.90 -5.93
N SER A 160 12.29 -3.17 -6.05
CA SER A 160 13.22 -4.29 -5.89
C SER A 160 12.81 -5.52 -6.69
N VAL A 161 13.80 -6.34 -7.03
CA VAL A 161 13.60 -7.68 -7.61
C VAL A 161 14.30 -8.67 -6.70
N LEU A 162 13.50 -9.45 -5.97
CA LEU A 162 13.98 -10.43 -5.00
C LEU A 162 14.07 -11.80 -5.65
N LYS A 163 15.14 -12.53 -5.34
CA LYS A 163 15.28 -13.95 -5.67
C LYS A 163 14.88 -14.82 -4.48
N PRO A 164 14.39 -16.06 -4.70
CA PRO A 164 14.00 -17.00 -3.65
C PRO A 164 15.04 -17.21 -2.55
N GLU A 165 16.34 -17.11 -2.87
CA GLU A 165 17.42 -17.34 -1.90
C GLU A 165 17.57 -16.19 -0.90
N GLN A 166 17.03 -15.01 -1.22
CA GLN A 166 17.02 -13.84 -0.34
C GLN A 166 15.86 -13.88 0.67
N LEU A 167 14.86 -14.72 0.41
CA LEU A 167 13.61 -14.78 1.17
C LEU A 167 13.71 -15.85 2.27
N MET A 168 13.17 -15.51 3.44
CA MET A 168 12.91 -16.52 4.46
C MET A 168 11.84 -17.51 3.96
N LYS A 169 11.94 -18.76 4.39
CA LYS A 169 10.96 -19.80 4.04
C LYS A 169 10.33 -20.40 5.28
N GLU A 170 9.03 -20.60 5.23
CA GLU A 170 8.29 -21.36 6.24
C GLU A 170 7.29 -22.27 5.54
N ASN A 171 7.25 -23.56 5.91
CA ASN A 171 6.36 -24.55 5.29
C ASN A 171 6.40 -24.52 3.76
N GLN A 172 7.61 -24.43 3.20
CA GLN A 172 7.90 -24.33 1.75
C GLN A 172 7.40 -23.04 1.05
N LYS A 173 6.83 -22.09 1.79
CA LYS A 173 6.42 -20.78 1.26
C LYS A 173 7.50 -19.73 1.49
N ASN A 174 7.75 -18.90 0.48
CA ASN A 174 8.57 -17.70 0.63
C ASN A 174 7.80 -16.66 1.45
N ILE A 175 8.47 -16.02 2.39
CA ILE A 175 7.85 -15.04 3.28
C ILE A 175 8.08 -13.63 2.75
N LEU A 176 7.03 -12.82 2.75
CA LEU A 176 7.11 -11.36 2.55
C LEU A 176 6.53 -10.65 3.77
N PHE A 177 7.30 -9.72 4.33
CA PHE A 177 6.87 -8.91 5.46
C PHE A 177 6.27 -7.61 4.95
N ILE A 178 5.08 -7.26 5.44
CA ILE A 178 4.47 -5.94 5.30
C ILE A 178 5.00 -5.11 6.46
N ASN A 179 5.90 -4.18 6.18
CA ASN A 179 6.69 -3.49 7.20
C ASN A 179 6.19 -2.10 7.57
N THR A 180 5.40 -1.45 6.73
CA THR A 180 4.91 -0.09 6.96
C THR A 180 3.38 -0.05 6.99
N TRP A 181 2.82 0.97 7.65
CA TRP A 181 1.39 1.27 7.66
C TRP A 181 0.82 1.59 6.27
N ASN A 182 1.72 1.93 5.33
CA ASN A 182 1.41 2.15 3.92
C ASN A 182 1.76 0.91 3.08
N HIS A 183 1.61 -0.28 3.65
CA HIS A 183 1.67 -1.58 2.98
C HIS A 183 2.97 -1.93 2.23
N MET A 184 4.10 -1.28 2.54
CA MET A 184 5.36 -1.56 1.85
C MET A 184 5.96 -2.89 2.33
N LEU A 185 6.45 -3.69 1.39
CA LEU A 185 6.91 -5.06 1.59
C LEU A 185 8.43 -5.19 1.56
N SER A 186 8.99 -6.18 2.26
CA SER A 186 10.36 -6.65 2.03
C SER A 186 10.58 -8.12 2.41
N GLU A 187 11.78 -8.60 2.11
CA GLU A 187 12.24 -9.95 2.43
C GLU A 187 12.61 -10.16 3.91
N LYS A 188 12.68 -9.09 4.71
CA LYS A 188 13.06 -9.15 6.13
C LYS A 188 12.04 -8.45 7.01
N ASP A 189 11.98 -8.96 8.24
CA ASP A 189 11.32 -8.29 9.34
C ASP A 189 12.16 -7.09 9.82
N PHE A 190 11.67 -5.88 9.56
CA PHE A 190 12.29 -4.65 10.10
C PHE A 190 11.63 -4.14 11.37
N ASN A 191 10.62 -4.86 11.87
CA ASN A 191 9.86 -4.55 13.08
C ASN A 191 9.87 -5.73 14.07
N PRO A 192 11.05 -6.27 14.46
CA PRO A 192 11.13 -7.46 15.31
C PRO A 192 10.42 -7.30 16.66
N GLU A 193 10.29 -6.07 17.15
CA GLU A 193 9.62 -5.71 18.40
C GLU A 193 8.09 -5.79 18.33
N LEU A 194 7.49 -5.78 17.13
CA LEU A 194 6.04 -5.84 16.97
C LEU A 194 5.56 -7.29 16.89
N SER A 195 4.46 -7.59 17.57
CA SER A 195 3.74 -8.85 17.41
C SER A 195 3.14 -8.94 16.01
N LYS A 196 3.20 -10.13 15.40
CA LYS A 196 2.87 -10.32 13.98
C LYS A 196 1.86 -11.42 13.77
N LYS A 197 1.09 -11.29 12.70
CA LYS A 197 0.15 -12.29 12.24
C LYS A 197 0.62 -12.82 10.88
N LYS A 198 0.60 -14.15 10.75
CA LYS A 198 0.74 -14.84 9.48
C LYS A 198 -0.60 -14.81 8.77
N LEU A 199 -0.59 -14.43 7.49
CA LEU A 199 -1.79 -14.24 6.69
C LEU A 199 -1.97 -15.44 5.74
N ASP A 200 -2.19 -16.62 6.32
CA ASP A 200 -2.29 -17.89 5.60
C ASP A 200 -3.69 -18.21 5.06
N SER A 201 -4.72 -17.59 5.63
CA SER A 201 -6.14 -17.82 5.31
C SER A 201 -6.79 -16.69 4.50
N VAL A 202 -6.01 -15.80 3.89
CA VAL A 202 -6.54 -14.68 3.09
C VAL A 202 -7.32 -15.24 1.88
N GLU A 203 -8.44 -14.60 1.57
CA GLU A 203 -9.25 -14.97 0.42
C GLU A 203 -8.44 -14.76 -0.88
N LEU A 204 -8.55 -15.72 -1.80
CA LEU A 204 -7.87 -15.68 -3.09
C LEU A 204 -8.93 -15.67 -4.19
N ARG A 205 -8.87 -14.67 -5.06
CA ARG A 205 -9.79 -14.48 -6.19
C ARG A 205 -9.00 -14.30 -7.49
N THR A 206 -9.69 -14.39 -8.62
CA THR A 206 -9.11 -14.03 -9.92
C THR A 206 -9.53 -12.63 -10.32
N GLY A 207 -8.55 -11.84 -10.79
CA GLY A 207 -8.77 -10.50 -11.32
C GLY A 207 -7.47 -9.74 -11.58
N THR A 208 -7.51 -8.78 -12.50
CA THR A 208 -6.38 -7.91 -12.84
C THR A 208 -6.42 -6.60 -12.07
N ARG A 209 -5.30 -5.86 -12.10
CA ARG A 209 -5.25 -4.51 -11.53
C ARG A 209 -6.25 -3.58 -12.19
N GLU A 210 -6.35 -3.65 -13.52
CA GLU A 210 -7.23 -2.80 -14.31
C GLU A 210 -8.70 -3.03 -13.98
N GLU A 211 -9.11 -4.29 -13.77
CA GLU A 211 -10.49 -4.63 -13.37
C GLU A 211 -10.85 -4.05 -12.00
N LEU A 212 -9.92 -4.13 -11.04
CA LEU A 212 -10.09 -3.55 -9.71
C LEU A 212 -10.20 -2.02 -9.79
N ASP A 213 -9.30 -1.36 -10.50
CA ASP A 213 -9.34 0.10 -10.68
C ASP A 213 -10.63 0.54 -11.39
N LEU A 214 -11.10 -0.21 -12.39
CA LEU A 214 -12.39 0.04 -13.04
C LEU A 214 -13.59 -0.16 -12.11
N PHE A 215 -13.56 -1.17 -11.25
CA PHE A 215 -14.64 -1.43 -10.29
C PHE A 215 -14.77 -0.28 -9.27
N TYR A 216 -13.65 0.15 -8.69
CA TYR A 216 -13.61 1.21 -7.68
C TYR A 216 -13.72 2.63 -8.26
N SER A 217 -13.40 2.84 -9.54
CA SER A 217 -13.57 4.15 -10.20
C SER A 217 -15.00 4.44 -10.66
N LYS A 218 -15.83 3.41 -10.89
CA LYS A 218 -17.24 3.56 -11.26
C LYS A 218 -18.04 4.09 -10.07
N ARG A 219 -18.31 5.41 -10.09
CA ARG A 219 -19.21 6.14 -9.19
C ARG A 219 -20.64 5.65 -9.26
#